data_AF-A0A6P0WX55-F1
#
_entry.id   AF-A0A6P0WX55-F1
#
_cell.length_a   1.000
_cell.length_b   1.000
_cell.length_c   1.000
_cell.angle_alpha   90.00
_cell.angle_beta   90.00
_cell.angle_gamma   90.00
#
_symmetry.space_group_name_H-M   'P 1'
#
loop_
_entity.id
_entity.type
_entity.pdbx_description
1 polymer ?
#
loop_
_entity_poly.entity_id
_entity_poly.type
_entity_poly.pdbx_seq_one_letter_code
_entity_poly.pdbx_strand_id
1 'polypeptide(L)'
;MTIPPHPSGDSSHKTTEDTSQNGKSPALTAKNQAEQHLSTLPLPRLTNTQNYELPKTSKQSASLIILTAIAILILGLTIDNFWLGMSGALVALLVSFQEIWPTLRRWLNDFLPSSQRSQVIAFFGIIIAIASLLKFLGFYRSVSNWLAQAKWDEFGSWAEWIGAVGQIMIAIVTAYIAWRQYVISKDLTIQQNLITQQQTIDAYFQGISELALDDEGLLEDWPQERVFCEGRTAAILSSVDANGKAKVLRFLSQSRLLTPLKRDNHLGRPMLDGQGGYQEDRISGVRVIDLNVMLAGVNLSGTDLRWTELSSANMVRTNLSYCDLAHANLTCSILYEANLVGADIKGAKLFYGSVETASPLSRTHLPDYRTGAYTGAVVEGVDFTGVLRLSEQQRYYCCAWCGEESRNTIPGGCEGITNQLGR
;
A
#
# COMPACT_ATOMS: atom_id res chain seq x y z
N MET A 1 68.11 49.80 -23.29
CA MET A 1 68.71 48.77 -24.16
C MET A 1 67.74 47.59 -24.18
N THR A 2 66.95 47.37 -25.23
CA THR A 2 67.26 46.93 -26.62
C THR A 2 67.36 45.41 -26.77
N ILE A 3 66.27 44.84 -27.28
CA ILE A 3 66.06 43.54 -27.97
C ILE A 3 66.71 43.62 -29.39
N PRO A 4 66.83 42.58 -30.27
CA PRO A 4 66.68 41.10 -30.22
C PRO A 4 68.03 40.43 -30.70
N PRO A 5 68.19 39.38 -31.58
CA PRO A 5 67.29 38.40 -32.23
C PRO A 5 67.78 36.91 -32.40
N HIS A 6 66.93 36.12 -33.08
CA HIS A 6 67.08 34.78 -33.69
C HIS A 6 68.30 34.55 -34.60
N PRO A 7 68.71 33.28 -34.86
CA PRO A 7 68.13 32.37 -35.92
C PRO A 7 67.13 31.31 -35.38
N SER A 8 66.45 30.37 -36.09
CA SER A 8 66.28 29.86 -37.49
C SER A 8 67.38 28.98 -38.14
N GLY A 9 67.10 27.82 -38.77
CA GLY A 9 65.85 27.04 -38.94
C GLY A 9 66.03 25.78 -39.85
N ASP A 10 64.93 25.05 -40.13
CA ASP A 10 64.78 23.93 -41.10
C ASP A 10 65.56 22.60 -40.83
N SER A 11 65.15 21.40 -41.30
CA SER A 11 64.01 21.04 -42.18
C SER A 11 63.40 19.64 -41.96
N SER A 12 62.12 19.51 -42.35
CA SER A 12 61.39 18.32 -42.84
C SER A 12 61.54 16.94 -42.16
N HIS A 13 60.42 16.40 -41.64
CA HIS A 13 59.67 15.36 -42.37
C HIS A 13 58.19 15.23 -41.89
N LYS A 14 57.37 14.53 -42.69
CA LYS A 14 55.93 14.24 -42.47
C LYS A 14 55.69 13.36 -41.21
N THR A 15 54.49 13.23 -40.63
CA THR A 15 53.15 13.10 -41.27
C THR A 15 51.99 13.35 -40.28
N THR A 16 50.77 13.44 -40.84
CA THR A 16 49.42 13.37 -40.22
C THR A 16 48.96 14.55 -39.36
N GLU A 17 47.70 14.95 -39.60
CA GLU A 17 47.06 16.15 -39.06
C GLU A 17 46.16 15.81 -37.87
N ASP A 18 46.19 16.64 -36.82
CA ASP A 18 45.31 16.51 -35.67
C ASP A 18 44.12 17.47 -35.83
N THR A 19 42.90 16.94 -35.90
CA THR A 19 41.70 17.73 -36.24
C THR A 19 40.81 17.94 -35.02
N SER A 20 40.78 19.17 -34.52
CA SER A 20 39.91 19.58 -33.42
C SER A 20 38.42 19.47 -33.79
N GLN A 21 37.63 18.74 -32.99
CA GLN A 21 36.34 19.25 -32.47
C GLN A 21 35.64 18.33 -31.43
N ASN A 22 34.96 18.98 -30.48
CA ASN A 22 33.75 18.54 -29.78
C ASN A 22 33.72 17.15 -29.11
N GLY A 23 34.15 17.07 -27.85
CA GLY A 23 33.62 16.07 -26.92
C GLY A 23 32.16 16.40 -26.54
N LYS A 24 31.21 15.52 -26.90
CA LYS A 24 29.79 15.60 -26.47
C LYS A 24 29.44 14.46 -25.52
N SER A 25 28.57 14.76 -24.55
CA SER A 25 28.17 13.86 -23.46
C SER A 25 27.47 12.58 -23.97
N PRO A 26 27.71 11.39 -23.35
CA PRO A 26 27.20 10.10 -23.82
C PRO A 26 25.67 9.98 -23.92
N ALA A 27 24.91 10.88 -23.28
CA ALA A 27 23.45 10.94 -23.40
C ALA A 27 22.95 11.17 -24.84
N LEU A 28 23.75 11.79 -25.71
CA LEU A 28 23.39 11.97 -27.13
C LEU A 28 23.56 10.69 -27.96
N THR A 29 24.51 9.82 -27.61
CA THR A 29 24.82 8.61 -28.37
C THR A 29 23.69 7.59 -28.29
N ALA A 30 23.12 7.42 -27.09
CA ALA A 30 21.97 6.53 -26.87
C ALA A 30 20.72 6.99 -27.64
N LYS A 31 20.51 8.30 -27.77
CA LYS A 31 19.35 8.86 -28.49
C LYS A 31 19.44 8.59 -30.01
N ASN A 32 20.62 8.79 -30.59
CA ASN A 32 20.85 8.49 -32.02
C ASN A 32 20.69 6.98 -32.34
N GLN A 33 21.09 6.09 -31.43
CA GLN A 33 20.90 4.64 -31.61
C GLN A 33 19.42 4.22 -31.56
N ALA A 34 18.61 4.86 -30.71
CA ALA A 34 17.16 4.65 -30.71
C ALA A 34 16.50 5.14 -32.03
N GLU A 35 16.92 6.29 -32.54
CA GLU A 35 16.39 6.85 -33.81
C GLU A 35 16.79 6.01 -35.04
N GLN A 36 18.00 5.41 -35.06
CA GLN A 36 18.40 4.47 -36.12
C GLN A 36 17.64 3.14 -36.08
N HIS A 37 17.26 2.63 -34.89
CA HIS A 37 16.44 1.40 -34.82
C HIS A 37 14.96 1.63 -35.17
N LEU A 38 14.42 2.83 -34.98
CA LEU A 38 13.01 3.13 -35.28
C LEU A 38 12.70 3.21 -36.79
N SER A 39 13.73 3.33 -37.64
CA SER A 39 13.60 3.56 -39.10
C SER A 39 13.64 2.28 -39.96
N THR A 40 13.65 1.09 -39.36
CA THR A 40 13.69 -0.21 -40.08
C THR A 40 12.44 -1.09 -39.93
N LEU A 41 11.40 -0.62 -39.21
CA LEU A 41 10.09 -1.30 -39.19
C LEU A 41 9.33 -1.06 -40.51
N PRO A 42 8.82 -2.11 -41.18
CA PRO A 42 8.14 -1.95 -42.47
C PRO A 42 6.75 -1.34 -42.29
N LEU A 43 6.61 -0.07 -42.69
CA LEU A 43 5.31 0.59 -42.83
C LEU A 43 4.40 -0.21 -43.78
N PRO A 44 3.14 -0.51 -43.39
CA PRO A 44 2.19 -1.15 -44.30
C PRO A 44 1.93 -0.21 -45.48
N ARG A 45 2.05 -0.73 -46.70
CA ARG A 45 1.80 0.06 -47.93
C ARG A 45 0.37 0.60 -47.91
N LEU A 46 0.23 1.93 -47.94
CA LEU A 46 -1.04 2.63 -48.21
C LEU A 46 -1.41 2.56 -49.71
N THR A 47 -1.38 1.35 -50.28
CA THR A 47 -1.87 1.07 -51.64
C THR A 47 -3.38 0.86 -51.62
N ASN A 48 -4.11 1.94 -51.32
CA ASN A 48 -5.44 2.18 -51.88
C ASN A 48 -5.89 3.62 -51.58
N THR A 49 -5.87 4.48 -52.61
CA THR A 49 -6.78 5.61 -52.71
C THR A 49 -8.18 5.07 -52.98
N GLN A 50 -8.84 4.50 -51.96
CA GLN A 50 -10.27 4.24 -52.06
C GLN A 50 -10.99 5.58 -52.15
N ASN A 51 -11.69 5.79 -53.27
CA ASN A 51 -12.64 6.88 -53.41
C ASN A 51 -13.65 6.78 -52.27
N TYR A 52 -13.74 7.82 -51.43
CA TYR A 52 -14.86 7.98 -50.53
C TYR A 52 -16.10 8.35 -51.36
N GLU A 53 -16.72 7.35 -52.00
CA GLU A 53 -18.11 7.48 -52.40
C GLU A 53 -18.94 7.75 -51.14
N LEU A 54 -19.57 8.93 -51.09
CA LEU A 54 -20.60 9.23 -50.11
C LEU A 54 -21.65 8.10 -50.16
N PRO A 55 -21.96 7.41 -49.04
CA PRO A 55 -22.89 6.29 -49.05
C PRO A 55 -24.28 6.77 -49.44
N LYS A 56 -24.68 6.46 -50.69
CA LYS A 56 -25.96 6.88 -51.28
C LYS A 56 -27.15 6.33 -50.48
N THR A 57 -27.76 7.22 -49.70
CA THR A 57 -29.22 7.34 -49.54
C THR A 57 -30.05 6.04 -49.56
N SER A 58 -30.15 5.34 -48.43
CA SER A 58 -31.18 4.29 -48.26
C SER A 58 -31.75 4.12 -46.84
N LYS A 59 -31.09 4.59 -45.78
CA LYS A 59 -31.58 4.39 -44.39
C LYS A 59 -32.88 5.11 -44.01
N GLN A 60 -33.38 6.05 -44.82
CA GLN A 60 -34.68 6.70 -44.60
C GLN A 60 -35.88 5.92 -45.13
N SER A 61 -35.70 4.95 -46.04
CA SER A 61 -36.85 4.22 -46.61
C SER A 61 -37.41 3.19 -45.66
N ALA A 62 -36.57 2.43 -44.95
CA ALA A 62 -37.01 1.37 -44.04
C ALA A 62 -37.90 1.88 -42.90
N SER A 63 -37.53 2.99 -42.25
CA SER A 63 -38.31 3.60 -41.17
C SER A 63 -39.65 4.18 -41.67
N LEU A 64 -39.67 4.79 -42.85
CA LEU A 64 -40.90 5.27 -43.48
C LEU A 64 -41.85 4.12 -43.87
N ILE A 65 -41.32 2.99 -44.36
CA ILE A 65 -42.12 1.79 -44.69
C ILE A 65 -42.73 1.15 -43.44
N ILE A 66 -41.99 1.11 -42.31
CA ILE A 66 -42.54 0.63 -41.03
C ILE A 66 -43.67 1.55 -40.56
N LEU A 67 -43.48 2.87 -40.63
CA LEU A 67 -44.51 3.84 -40.23
C LEU A 67 -45.77 3.77 -41.10
N THR A 68 -45.66 3.60 -42.42
CA THR A 68 -46.84 3.44 -43.29
C THR A 68 -47.53 2.08 -43.09
N ALA A 69 -46.78 0.99 -42.86
CA ALA A 69 -47.38 -0.31 -42.53
C ALA A 69 -48.15 -0.29 -41.21
N ILE A 70 -47.61 0.39 -40.19
CA ILE A 70 -48.30 0.61 -38.90
C ILE A 70 -49.53 1.52 -39.08
N ALA A 71 -49.46 2.57 -39.90
CA ALA A 71 -50.62 3.41 -40.21
C ALA A 71 -51.74 2.63 -40.92
N ILE A 72 -51.40 1.74 -41.86
CA ILE A 72 -52.36 0.85 -42.55
C ILE A 72 -52.98 -0.16 -41.58
N LEU A 73 -52.19 -0.72 -40.65
CA LEU A 73 -52.68 -1.60 -39.58
C LEU A 73 -53.71 -0.86 -38.71
N ILE A 74 -53.37 0.34 -38.22
CA ILE A 74 -54.25 1.15 -37.36
C ILE A 74 -55.53 1.51 -38.13
N LEU A 75 -55.42 1.94 -39.38
CA LEU A 75 -56.57 2.25 -40.23
C LEU A 75 -57.48 1.02 -40.41
N GLY A 76 -56.89 -0.15 -40.69
CA GLY A 76 -57.60 -1.43 -40.82
C GLY A 76 -58.36 -1.84 -39.56
N LEU A 77 -57.78 -1.62 -38.39
CA LEU A 77 -58.46 -1.83 -37.10
C LEU A 77 -59.60 -0.82 -36.87
N THR A 78 -59.40 0.47 -37.20
CA THR A 78 -60.46 1.50 -37.03
C THR A 78 -61.65 1.35 -37.98
N ILE A 79 -61.48 0.59 -39.08
CA ILE A 79 -62.52 0.29 -40.08
C ILE A 79 -63.06 -1.15 -39.90
N ASP A 80 -62.60 -1.86 -38.85
CA ASP A 80 -62.95 -3.26 -38.52
C ASP A 80 -62.72 -4.25 -39.68
N ASN A 81 -61.77 -3.93 -40.58
CA ASN A 81 -61.49 -4.70 -41.78
C ASN A 81 -60.30 -5.64 -41.55
N PHE A 82 -60.63 -6.87 -41.14
CA PHE A 82 -59.70 -7.95 -40.82
C PHE A 82 -58.57 -8.13 -41.87
N TRP A 83 -58.89 -8.11 -43.17
CA TRP A 83 -57.91 -8.33 -44.23
C TRP A 83 -56.90 -7.18 -44.37
N LEU A 84 -57.34 -5.94 -44.14
CA LEU A 84 -56.47 -4.76 -44.19
C LEU A 84 -55.58 -4.68 -42.94
N GLY A 85 -56.14 -4.95 -41.76
CA GLY A 85 -55.38 -5.04 -40.50
C GLY A 85 -54.34 -6.16 -40.53
N MET A 86 -54.72 -7.36 -40.96
CA MET A 86 -53.82 -8.52 -41.01
C MET A 86 -52.68 -8.34 -42.03
N SER A 87 -52.95 -7.76 -43.21
CA SER A 87 -51.90 -7.48 -44.20
C SER A 87 -50.93 -6.38 -43.73
N GLY A 88 -51.43 -5.31 -43.10
CA GLY A 88 -50.59 -4.29 -42.46
C GLY A 88 -49.69 -4.88 -41.36
N ALA A 89 -50.24 -5.75 -40.51
CA ALA A 89 -49.48 -6.44 -39.46
C ALA A 89 -48.40 -7.38 -40.00
N LEU A 90 -48.71 -8.16 -41.05
CA LEU A 90 -47.75 -9.10 -41.65
C LEU A 90 -46.57 -8.34 -42.29
N VAL A 91 -46.84 -7.23 -42.99
CA VAL A 91 -45.80 -6.35 -43.55
C VAL A 91 -44.96 -5.69 -42.46
N ALA A 92 -45.59 -5.11 -41.42
CA ALA A 92 -44.87 -4.46 -40.33
C ALA A 92 -43.95 -5.44 -39.58
N LEU A 93 -44.42 -6.66 -39.31
CA LEU A 93 -43.66 -7.71 -38.65
C LEU A 93 -42.48 -8.18 -39.52
N LEU A 94 -42.69 -8.44 -40.81
CA LEU A 94 -41.62 -8.83 -41.74
C LEU A 94 -40.51 -7.79 -41.84
N VAL A 95 -40.86 -6.51 -42.04
CA VAL A 95 -39.86 -5.43 -42.19
C VAL A 95 -39.13 -5.17 -40.88
N SER A 96 -39.83 -5.21 -39.73
CA SER A 96 -39.21 -5.08 -38.41
C SER A 96 -38.23 -6.24 -38.12
N PHE A 97 -38.62 -7.48 -38.42
CA PHE A 97 -37.76 -8.65 -38.28
C PHE A 97 -36.53 -8.55 -39.20
N GLN A 98 -36.69 -8.08 -40.43
CA GLN A 98 -35.60 -7.92 -41.41
C GLN A 98 -34.51 -6.92 -40.94
N GLU A 99 -34.87 -5.84 -40.24
CA GLU A 99 -33.91 -4.88 -39.66
C GLU A 99 -33.25 -5.38 -38.36
N ILE A 100 -34.01 -6.09 -37.50
CA ILE A 100 -33.49 -6.62 -36.23
C ILE A 100 -32.53 -7.79 -36.48
N TRP A 101 -32.86 -8.68 -37.41
CA TRP A 101 -32.11 -9.91 -37.69
C TRP A 101 -30.60 -9.75 -37.92
N PRO A 102 -30.09 -8.83 -38.78
CA PRO A 102 -28.65 -8.67 -38.99
C PRO A 102 -27.92 -8.09 -37.78
N THR A 103 -28.61 -7.46 -36.83
CA THR A 103 -28.02 -6.94 -35.58
C THR A 103 -28.04 -8.01 -34.50
N LEU A 104 -29.19 -8.67 -34.30
CA LEU A 104 -29.34 -9.82 -33.39
C LEU A 104 -28.38 -10.95 -33.77
N ARG A 105 -28.20 -11.25 -35.06
CA ARG A 105 -27.25 -12.27 -35.56
C ARG A 105 -25.79 -11.95 -35.26
N ARG A 106 -25.40 -10.66 -35.17
CA ARG A 106 -24.03 -10.28 -34.75
C ARG A 106 -23.85 -10.54 -33.27
N TRP A 107 -24.72 -9.96 -32.43
CA TRP A 107 -24.71 -10.20 -30.98
C TRP A 107 -24.74 -11.70 -30.63
N LEU A 108 -25.54 -12.50 -31.34
CA LEU A 108 -25.61 -13.96 -31.12
C LEU A 108 -24.33 -14.70 -31.56
N ASN A 109 -23.57 -14.20 -32.53
CA ASN A 109 -22.26 -14.76 -32.88
C ASN A 109 -21.18 -14.36 -31.85
N ASP A 110 -21.26 -13.14 -31.32
CA ASP A 110 -20.30 -12.61 -30.34
C ASP A 110 -20.48 -13.25 -28.95
N PHE A 111 -21.72 -13.60 -28.58
CA PHE A 111 -22.08 -14.17 -27.28
C PHE A 111 -22.01 -15.71 -27.21
N LEU A 112 -22.01 -16.41 -28.36
CA LEU A 112 -21.98 -17.88 -28.44
C LEU A 112 -20.89 -18.38 -29.41
N PRO A 113 -19.75 -18.89 -28.89
CA PRO A 113 -18.71 -19.51 -29.69
C PRO A 113 -19.23 -20.63 -30.62
N SER A 114 -18.55 -20.80 -31.76
CA SER A 114 -18.98 -21.68 -32.86
C SER A 114 -19.26 -23.14 -32.46
N SER A 115 -18.54 -23.66 -31.46
CA SER A 115 -18.76 -24.99 -30.88
C SER A 115 -20.08 -25.11 -30.11
N GLN A 116 -20.40 -24.14 -29.26
CA GLN A 116 -21.60 -24.12 -28.43
C GLN A 116 -22.87 -23.91 -29.26
N ARG A 117 -22.79 -23.13 -30.34
CA ARG A 117 -23.93 -22.90 -31.26
C ARG A 117 -24.54 -24.20 -31.79
N SER A 118 -23.71 -25.19 -32.14
CA SER A 118 -24.19 -26.50 -32.60
C SER A 118 -24.93 -27.25 -31.49
N GLN A 119 -24.38 -27.23 -30.26
CA GLN A 119 -24.95 -27.89 -29.08
C GLN A 119 -26.30 -27.28 -28.70
N VAL A 120 -26.44 -25.95 -28.73
CA VAL A 120 -27.71 -25.25 -28.43
C VAL A 120 -28.78 -25.60 -29.46
N ILE A 121 -28.44 -25.61 -30.76
CA ILE A 121 -29.38 -25.99 -31.84
C ILE A 121 -29.79 -27.47 -31.69
N ALA A 122 -28.85 -28.36 -31.39
CA ALA A 122 -29.13 -29.78 -31.14
C ALA A 122 -30.03 -29.98 -29.91
N PHE A 123 -29.82 -29.24 -28.82
CA PHE A 123 -30.63 -29.30 -27.61
C PHE A 123 -32.09 -28.90 -27.87
N PHE A 124 -32.33 -27.77 -28.53
CA PHE A 124 -33.69 -27.38 -28.94
C PHE A 124 -34.29 -28.36 -29.95
N GLY A 125 -33.50 -28.89 -30.88
CA GLY A 125 -33.93 -29.94 -31.81
C GLY A 125 -34.40 -31.21 -31.11
N ILE A 126 -33.66 -31.67 -30.09
CA ILE A 126 -34.02 -32.82 -29.25
C ILE A 126 -35.32 -32.55 -28.48
N ILE A 127 -35.48 -31.37 -27.87
CA ILE A 127 -36.72 -31.00 -27.14
C ILE A 127 -37.92 -31.00 -28.10
N ILE A 128 -37.80 -30.40 -29.27
CA ILE A 128 -38.88 -30.33 -30.27
C ILE A 128 -39.19 -31.73 -30.82
N ALA A 129 -38.18 -32.57 -31.07
CA ALA A 129 -38.36 -33.95 -31.51
C ALA A 129 -39.07 -34.79 -30.45
N ILE A 130 -38.66 -34.72 -29.18
CA ILE A 130 -39.30 -35.42 -28.05
C ILE A 130 -40.75 -34.94 -27.87
N ALA A 131 -40.99 -33.63 -27.84
CA ALA A 131 -42.35 -33.10 -27.70
C ALA A 131 -43.27 -33.52 -28.87
N SER A 132 -42.74 -33.55 -30.10
CA SER A 132 -43.47 -34.03 -31.28
C SER A 132 -43.75 -35.53 -31.21
N LEU A 133 -42.77 -36.34 -30.78
CA LEU A 133 -42.89 -37.78 -30.62
C LEU A 133 -43.93 -38.14 -29.54
N LEU A 134 -43.88 -37.50 -28.36
CA LEU A 134 -44.85 -37.69 -27.28
C LEU A 134 -46.26 -37.24 -27.68
N LYS A 135 -46.39 -36.21 -28.53
CA LYS A 135 -47.66 -35.81 -29.13
C LYS A 135 -48.19 -36.83 -30.13
N PHE A 136 -47.32 -37.42 -30.97
CA PHE A 136 -47.71 -38.38 -32.00
C PHE A 136 -48.04 -39.77 -31.44
N LEU A 137 -47.33 -40.23 -30.40
CA LEU A 137 -47.64 -41.46 -29.66
C LEU A 137 -48.89 -41.33 -28.77
N GLY A 138 -49.55 -40.16 -28.74
CA GLY A 138 -50.72 -39.91 -27.89
C GLY A 138 -50.42 -39.93 -26.39
N PHE A 139 -49.15 -39.88 -25.98
CA PHE A 139 -48.71 -39.99 -24.59
C PHE A 139 -49.40 -38.98 -23.67
N TYR A 140 -49.63 -37.75 -24.16
CA TYR A 140 -50.40 -36.73 -23.46
C TYR A 140 -51.82 -37.17 -23.06
N ARG A 141 -52.50 -38.03 -23.84
CA ARG A 141 -53.81 -38.58 -23.46
C ARG A 141 -53.69 -39.67 -22.40
N SER A 142 -52.74 -40.59 -22.55
CA SER A 142 -52.50 -41.63 -21.53
C SER A 142 -52.07 -41.03 -20.18
N VAL A 143 -51.18 -40.04 -20.20
CA VAL A 143 -50.73 -39.30 -19.01
C VAL A 143 -51.87 -38.48 -18.41
N SER A 144 -52.68 -37.77 -19.22
CA SER A 144 -53.87 -37.07 -18.73
C SER A 144 -54.85 -38.01 -18.02
N ASN A 145 -55.14 -39.16 -18.62
CA ASN A 145 -56.05 -40.16 -18.04
C ASN A 145 -55.47 -40.80 -16.76
N TRP A 146 -54.14 -41.01 -16.70
CA TRP A 146 -53.46 -41.51 -15.51
C TRP A 146 -53.43 -40.47 -14.38
N LEU A 147 -53.14 -39.19 -14.68
CA LEU A 147 -53.26 -38.09 -13.70
C LEU A 147 -54.70 -37.95 -13.17
N ALA A 148 -55.71 -38.15 -14.02
CA ALA A 148 -57.12 -38.08 -13.64
C ALA A 148 -57.59 -39.28 -12.78
N GLN A 149 -56.81 -40.36 -12.71
CA GLN A 149 -57.06 -41.53 -11.86
C GLN A 149 -56.17 -41.57 -10.61
N ALA A 150 -55.18 -40.69 -10.50
CA ALA A 150 -54.37 -40.53 -9.31
C ALA A 150 -55.16 -39.86 -8.18
N LYS A 151 -55.10 -40.43 -6.97
CA LYS A 151 -55.70 -39.83 -5.77
C LYS A 151 -54.82 -38.70 -5.24
N TRP A 152 -55.07 -37.48 -5.72
CA TRP A 152 -54.32 -36.29 -5.29
C TRP A 152 -54.48 -35.95 -3.81
N ASP A 153 -55.60 -36.35 -3.20
CA ASP A 153 -55.92 -36.06 -1.79
C ASP A 153 -54.87 -36.64 -0.81
N GLU A 154 -54.34 -37.82 -1.11
CA GLU A 154 -53.29 -38.47 -0.31
C GLU A 154 -51.90 -37.86 -0.56
N PHE A 155 -51.71 -37.15 -1.69
CA PHE A 155 -50.46 -36.47 -2.07
C PHE A 155 -50.30 -35.09 -1.41
N GLY A 156 -51.40 -34.45 -0.98
CA GLY A 156 -51.38 -33.12 -0.39
C GLY A 156 -50.56 -33.02 0.90
N SER A 157 -50.70 -34.01 1.80
CA SER A 157 -49.95 -34.06 3.07
C SER A 157 -48.45 -34.24 2.88
N TRP A 158 -48.04 -34.97 1.84
CA TRP A 158 -46.63 -35.08 1.43
C TRP A 158 -46.10 -33.75 0.89
N ALA A 159 -46.91 -33.01 0.13
CA ALA A 159 -46.53 -31.69 -0.37
C ALA A 159 -46.34 -30.67 0.77
N GLU A 160 -47.18 -30.70 1.81
CA GLU A 160 -47.01 -29.89 3.02
C GLU A 160 -45.70 -30.22 3.76
N TRP A 161 -45.39 -31.51 3.97
CA TRP A 161 -44.16 -31.93 4.64
C TRP A 161 -42.90 -31.56 3.83
N ILE A 162 -42.93 -31.77 2.51
CA ILE A 162 -41.85 -31.34 1.59
C ILE A 162 -41.70 -29.81 1.60
N GLY A 163 -42.81 -29.07 1.69
CA GLY A 163 -42.81 -27.62 1.84
C GLY A 163 -42.14 -27.15 3.14
N ALA A 164 -42.49 -27.78 4.27
CA ALA A 164 -41.89 -27.48 5.57
C ALA A 164 -40.38 -27.81 5.61
N VAL A 165 -39.97 -28.98 5.08
CA VAL A 165 -38.55 -29.34 4.93
C VAL A 165 -37.83 -28.34 4.01
N GLY A 166 -38.47 -27.92 2.92
CA GLY A 166 -37.96 -26.87 2.02
C GLY A 166 -37.74 -25.54 2.73
N GLN A 167 -38.71 -25.08 3.53
CA GLN A 167 -38.58 -23.85 4.33
C GLN A 167 -37.45 -23.94 5.38
N ILE A 168 -37.31 -25.08 6.06
CA ILE A 168 -36.21 -25.33 7.01
C ILE A 168 -34.85 -25.29 6.29
N MET A 169 -34.74 -25.95 5.13
CA MET A 169 -33.51 -25.93 4.32
C MET A 169 -33.17 -24.52 3.81
N ILE A 170 -34.16 -23.74 3.37
CA ILE A 170 -33.97 -22.33 2.99
C ILE A 170 -33.49 -21.53 4.19
N ALA A 171 -34.11 -21.66 5.36
CA ALA A 171 -33.70 -20.93 6.57
C ALA A 171 -32.26 -21.27 7.00
N ILE A 172 -31.87 -22.55 6.92
CA ILE A 172 -30.49 -23.00 7.20
C ILE A 172 -29.50 -22.38 6.19
N VAL A 173 -29.83 -22.37 4.90
CA VAL A 173 -28.99 -21.77 3.85
C VAL A 173 -28.88 -20.26 4.03
N THR A 174 -29.98 -19.56 4.32
CA THR A 174 -29.98 -18.12 4.62
C THR A 174 -29.14 -17.79 5.85
N ALA A 175 -29.25 -18.56 6.93
CA ALA A 175 -28.44 -18.38 8.13
C ALA A 175 -26.94 -18.62 7.86
N TYR A 176 -26.59 -19.65 7.08
CA TYR A 176 -25.21 -19.91 6.66
C TYR A 176 -24.66 -18.79 5.78
N ILE A 177 -25.44 -18.28 4.82
CA ILE A 177 -25.04 -17.15 3.97
C ILE A 177 -24.82 -15.89 4.81
N ALA A 178 -25.73 -15.57 5.73
CA ALA A 178 -25.60 -14.40 6.62
C ALA A 178 -24.36 -14.50 7.52
N TRP A 179 -24.08 -15.68 8.08
CA TRP A 179 -22.86 -15.91 8.86
C TRP A 179 -21.59 -15.76 8.01
N ARG A 180 -21.57 -16.34 6.80
CA ARG A 180 -20.45 -16.19 5.85
C ARG A 180 -20.23 -14.73 5.44
N GLN A 181 -21.30 -13.96 5.19
CA GLN A 181 -21.23 -12.53 4.90
C GLN A 181 -20.68 -11.72 6.08
N TYR A 182 -21.13 -12.02 7.31
CA TYR A 182 -20.62 -11.38 8.52
C TYR A 182 -19.10 -11.60 8.71
N VAL A 183 -18.64 -12.84 8.55
CA VAL A 183 -17.20 -13.18 8.64
C VAL A 183 -16.41 -12.41 7.58
N ILE A 184 -16.82 -12.48 6.32
CA ILE A 184 -16.15 -11.77 5.21
C ILE A 184 -16.11 -10.25 5.45
N SER A 185 -17.20 -9.66 5.94
CA SER A 185 -17.26 -8.22 6.25
C SER A 185 -16.32 -7.84 7.39
N LYS A 186 -16.24 -8.64 8.45
CA LYS A 186 -15.33 -8.40 9.57
C LYS A 186 -13.87 -8.48 9.13
N ASP A 187 -13.52 -9.52 8.37
CA ASP A 187 -12.16 -9.71 7.87
C ASP A 187 -11.77 -8.57 6.92
N LEU A 188 -12.68 -8.13 6.04
CA LEU A 188 -12.47 -6.98 5.16
C LEU A 188 -12.24 -5.68 5.95
N THR A 189 -12.99 -5.42 7.03
CA THR A 189 -12.76 -4.25 7.90
C THR A 189 -11.39 -4.32 8.59
N ILE A 190 -10.95 -5.48 9.05
CA ILE A 190 -9.62 -5.65 9.65
C ILE A 190 -8.51 -5.40 8.61
N GLN A 191 -8.64 -5.98 7.41
CA GLN A 191 -7.68 -5.73 6.33
C GLN A 191 -7.66 -4.25 5.92
N GLN A 192 -8.82 -3.60 5.81
CA GLN A 192 -8.90 -2.17 5.47
C GLN A 192 -8.20 -1.29 6.51
N ASN A 193 -8.38 -1.56 7.81
CA ASN A 193 -7.68 -0.82 8.87
C ASN A 193 -6.15 -0.97 8.76
N LEU A 194 -5.65 -2.19 8.50
CA LEU A 194 -4.23 -2.46 8.32
C LEU A 194 -3.66 -1.77 7.07
N ILE A 195 -4.39 -1.80 5.95
CA ILE A 195 -4.02 -1.14 4.69
C ILE A 195 -3.99 0.38 4.88
N THR A 196 -5.01 0.96 5.51
CA THR A 196 -5.04 2.41 5.78
C THR A 196 -3.93 2.83 6.74
N GLN A 197 -3.58 2.02 7.75
CA GLN A 197 -2.41 2.30 8.60
C GLN A 197 -1.09 2.26 7.81
N GLN A 198 -0.90 1.29 6.91
CA GLN A 198 0.27 1.23 6.03
C GLN A 198 0.34 2.47 5.14
N GLN A 199 -0.72 2.78 4.40
CA GLN A 199 -0.82 3.97 3.54
C GLN A 199 -0.55 5.27 4.30
N THR A 200 -1.00 5.39 5.55
CA THR A 200 -0.75 6.58 6.39
C THR A 200 0.73 6.68 6.80
N ILE A 201 1.39 5.55 7.09
CA ILE A 201 2.82 5.49 7.39
C ILE A 201 3.67 5.76 6.14
N ASP A 202 3.29 5.22 4.98
CA ASP A 202 4.00 5.42 3.72
C ASP A 202 3.90 6.88 3.25
N ALA A 203 2.72 7.51 3.35
CA ALA A 203 2.53 8.94 3.08
C ALA A 203 3.22 9.85 4.10
N TYR A 204 3.43 9.38 5.33
CA TYR A 204 4.30 10.04 6.31
C TYR A 204 5.78 9.93 5.89
N PHE A 205 6.27 8.73 5.54
CA PHE A 205 7.66 8.55 5.10
C PHE A 205 7.99 9.36 3.85
N GLN A 206 7.16 9.30 2.81
CA GLN A 206 7.34 10.10 1.60
C GLN A 206 7.47 11.59 1.96
N GLY A 207 6.53 12.14 2.71
CA GLY A 207 6.53 13.56 3.04
C GLY A 207 7.46 13.98 4.19
N ILE A 208 8.20 13.06 4.81
CA ILE A 208 9.39 13.38 5.61
C ILE A 208 10.60 13.44 4.70
N SER A 209 10.74 12.53 3.73
CA SER A 209 11.79 12.60 2.71
C SER A 209 11.69 13.90 1.89
N GLU A 210 10.49 14.28 1.44
CA GLU A 210 10.22 15.56 0.73
C GLU A 210 10.46 16.83 1.56
N LEU A 211 10.66 16.72 2.89
CA LEU A 211 10.93 17.83 3.80
C LEU A 211 12.35 17.81 4.39
N ALA A 212 13.13 16.76 4.16
CA ALA A 212 14.44 16.57 4.78
C ALA A 212 15.55 16.21 3.77
N LEU A 213 15.20 15.99 2.49
CA LEU A 213 16.13 15.64 1.42
C LEU A 213 16.01 16.59 0.23
N ASP A 214 17.12 16.81 -0.47
CA ASP A 214 17.18 17.51 -1.76
C ASP A 214 16.88 16.58 -2.96
N ASP A 215 16.87 17.13 -4.19
CA ASP A 215 16.64 16.38 -5.44
C ASP A 215 17.72 15.29 -5.69
N GLU A 216 18.91 15.47 -5.11
CA GLU A 216 20.02 14.50 -5.12
C GLU A 216 19.89 13.40 -4.04
N GLY A 217 18.95 13.54 -3.09
CA GLY A 217 18.74 12.61 -1.97
C GLY A 217 19.71 12.79 -0.80
N LEU A 218 20.42 13.91 -0.73
CA LEU A 218 21.21 14.33 0.42
C LEU A 218 20.33 15.11 1.40
N LEU A 219 20.77 15.22 2.65
CA LEU A 219 19.95 15.75 3.75
C LEU A 219 20.08 17.29 3.81
N GLU A 220 19.12 18.00 3.22
CA GLU A 220 18.99 19.46 3.29
C GLU A 220 17.75 19.84 4.11
N ASP A 221 17.90 19.95 5.43
CA ASP A 221 16.81 20.33 6.33
C ASP A 221 16.98 21.74 6.93
N TRP A 222 16.05 22.64 6.60
CA TRP A 222 16.00 24.00 7.12
C TRP A 222 15.30 24.06 8.49
N PRO A 223 15.53 25.11 9.31
CA PRO A 223 14.92 25.22 10.65
C PRO A 223 13.39 25.17 10.67
N GLN A 224 12.70 25.57 9.60
CA GLN A 224 11.24 25.50 9.50
C GLN A 224 10.76 24.10 9.12
N GLU A 225 11.47 23.42 8.20
CA GLU A 225 11.19 22.04 7.80
C GLU A 225 11.34 21.06 8.96
N ARG A 226 12.36 21.23 9.82
CA ARG A 226 12.46 20.45 11.07
C ARG A 226 11.20 20.55 11.93
N VAL A 227 10.66 21.75 12.13
CA VAL A 227 9.43 21.97 12.91
C VAL A 227 8.21 21.32 12.23
N PHE A 228 8.14 21.32 10.89
CA PHE A 228 7.11 20.58 10.15
C PHE A 228 7.29 19.06 10.29
N CYS A 229 8.52 18.56 10.22
CA CYS A 229 8.87 17.15 10.42
C CYS A 229 8.54 16.67 11.85
N GLU A 230 8.83 17.47 12.87
CA GLU A 230 8.45 17.21 14.27
C GLU A 230 6.91 17.20 14.42
N GLY A 231 6.21 18.18 13.86
CA GLY A 231 4.74 18.22 13.88
C GLY A 231 4.09 17.03 13.18
N ARG A 232 4.60 16.62 12.00
CA ARG A 232 4.19 15.40 11.29
C ARG A 232 4.50 14.14 12.10
N THR A 233 5.62 14.12 12.81
CA THR A 233 6.04 12.97 13.64
C THR A 233 5.16 12.80 14.87
N ALA A 234 4.83 13.89 15.57
CA ALA A 234 3.84 13.86 16.66
C ALA A 234 2.46 13.40 16.15
N ALA A 235 2.05 13.86 14.95
CA ALA A 235 0.77 13.46 14.35
C ALA A 235 0.72 11.96 13.98
N ILE A 236 1.75 11.40 13.33
CA ILE A 236 1.76 9.96 13.02
C ILE A 236 1.85 9.11 14.29
N LEU A 237 2.69 9.50 15.26
CA LEU A 237 2.85 8.76 16.53
C LEU A 237 1.59 8.79 17.40
N SER A 238 0.67 9.75 17.22
CA SER A 238 -0.64 9.75 17.90
C SER A 238 -1.71 8.90 17.21
N SER A 239 -1.59 8.68 15.89
CA SER A 239 -2.64 8.04 15.06
C SER A 239 -2.42 6.56 14.73
N VAL A 240 -1.18 6.06 14.81
CA VAL A 240 -0.86 4.63 14.52
C VAL A 240 -0.79 3.76 15.78
N ASP A 241 -0.80 2.44 15.60
CA ASP A 241 -0.66 1.46 16.68
C ASP A 241 0.79 1.35 17.18
N ALA A 242 1.05 0.56 18.23
CA ALA A 242 2.39 0.37 18.77
C ALA A 242 3.41 -0.12 17.71
N ASN A 243 3.01 -1.03 16.82
CA ASN A 243 3.86 -1.53 15.73
C ASN A 243 4.17 -0.43 14.71
N GLY A 244 3.18 0.37 14.32
CA GLY A 244 3.36 1.57 13.50
C GLY A 244 4.34 2.57 14.13
N LYS A 245 4.26 2.83 15.43
CA LYS A 245 5.19 3.74 16.14
C LYS A 245 6.61 3.21 16.11
N ALA A 246 6.79 1.91 16.35
CA ALA A 246 8.10 1.27 16.28
C ALA A 246 8.71 1.29 14.87
N LYS A 247 7.91 1.08 13.82
CA LYS A 247 8.34 1.26 12.42
C LYS A 247 8.79 2.69 12.13
N VAL A 248 8.03 3.69 12.57
CA VAL A 248 8.38 5.11 12.42
C VAL A 248 9.69 5.42 13.14
N LEU A 249 9.82 5.07 14.43
CA LEU A 249 11.05 5.32 15.20
C LEU A 249 12.28 4.64 14.58
N ARG A 250 12.13 3.42 14.05
CA ARG A 250 13.21 2.71 13.33
C ARG A 250 13.60 3.38 12.02
N PHE A 251 12.63 3.80 11.20
CA PHE A 251 12.91 4.56 9.97
C PHE A 251 13.67 5.85 10.29
N LEU A 252 13.17 6.66 11.23
CA LEU A 252 13.84 7.91 11.62
C LEU A 252 15.24 7.69 12.22
N SER A 253 15.47 6.56 12.90
CA SER A 253 16.79 6.17 13.41
C SER A 253 17.75 5.78 12.27
N GLN A 254 17.29 4.93 11.35
CA GLN A 254 18.10 4.39 10.25
C GLN A 254 18.44 5.47 9.21
N SER A 255 17.49 6.35 8.89
CA SER A 255 17.67 7.53 8.05
C SER A 255 18.43 8.68 8.74
N ARG A 256 19.02 8.44 9.92
CA ARG A 256 19.78 9.39 10.75
C ARG A 256 19.03 10.65 11.21
N LEU A 257 17.73 10.78 10.96
CA LEU A 257 16.91 11.94 11.29
C LEU A 257 16.83 12.22 12.80
N LEU A 258 16.90 11.17 13.63
CA LEU A 258 17.00 11.27 15.10
C LEU A 258 18.44 11.46 15.61
N THR A 259 19.46 11.25 14.78
CA THR A 259 20.87 11.37 15.21
C THR A 259 21.24 12.86 15.32
N PRO A 260 21.98 13.29 16.37
CA PRO A 260 22.45 14.66 16.43
C PRO A 260 23.60 14.86 15.42
N LEU A 261 23.28 15.52 14.30
CA LEU A 261 24.20 15.74 13.19
C LEU A 261 24.97 17.04 13.38
N LYS A 262 26.28 16.98 13.16
CA LYS A 262 27.13 18.17 13.09
C LYS A 262 26.73 18.99 11.87
N ARG A 263 26.69 20.32 12.01
CA ARG A 263 26.32 21.25 10.95
C ARG A 263 27.42 22.27 10.70
N ASP A 264 27.43 22.85 9.51
CA ASP A 264 28.28 24.00 9.22
C ASP A 264 27.78 25.28 9.94
N ASN A 265 28.65 26.27 10.11
CA ASN A 265 28.37 27.51 10.85
C ASN A 265 27.77 28.64 9.99
N HIS A 266 27.37 28.38 8.74
CA HIS A 266 27.03 29.41 7.74
C HIS A 266 25.65 29.22 7.11
N LEU A 267 25.36 28.02 6.63
CA LEU A 267 24.06 27.58 6.10
C LEU A 267 23.35 26.61 7.07
N GLY A 268 24.10 25.98 7.99
CA GLY A 268 23.54 25.01 8.93
C GLY A 268 23.23 23.64 8.31
N ARG A 269 23.83 23.32 7.16
CA ARG A 269 23.65 22.03 6.49
C ARG A 269 24.37 20.92 7.28
N PRO A 270 23.84 19.68 7.29
CA PRO A 270 24.55 18.52 7.84
C PRO A 270 25.91 18.33 7.18
N MET A 271 26.96 18.18 7.98
CA MET A 271 28.30 17.87 7.47
C MET A 271 28.42 16.38 7.14
N LEU A 272 29.12 16.06 6.04
CA LEU A 272 29.47 14.67 5.71
C LEU A 272 30.69 14.20 6.52
N ASP A 273 30.76 12.89 6.78
CA ASP A 273 31.84 12.23 7.52
C ASP A 273 33.09 11.91 6.67
N GLY A 274 33.02 12.09 5.35
CA GLY A 274 34.07 11.75 4.39
C GLY A 274 34.06 10.30 3.88
N GLN A 275 33.12 9.47 4.34
CA GLN A 275 32.86 8.11 3.83
C GLN A 275 31.47 7.95 3.21
N GLY A 276 30.69 9.04 3.10
CA GLY A 276 29.35 9.06 2.50
C GLY A 276 28.22 9.02 3.53
N GLY A 277 28.52 9.09 4.82
CA GLY A 277 27.55 9.32 5.89
C GLY A 277 27.57 10.76 6.40
N TYR A 278 26.73 11.05 7.39
CA TYR A 278 26.70 12.33 8.09
C TYR A 278 27.57 12.29 9.36
N GLN A 279 28.35 13.35 9.59
CA GLN A 279 29.20 13.48 10.77
C GLN A 279 28.33 13.69 12.02
N GLU A 280 28.39 12.73 12.95
CA GLU A 280 27.76 12.87 14.27
C GLU A 280 28.46 13.95 15.11
N ASP A 281 27.69 14.74 15.85
CA ASP A 281 28.18 15.56 16.97
C ASP A 281 27.17 15.46 18.12
N ARG A 282 27.58 14.84 19.23
CA ARG A 282 26.69 14.55 20.37
C ARG A 282 26.62 15.69 21.38
N ILE A 283 27.47 16.72 21.24
CA ILE A 283 27.59 17.86 22.15
C ILE A 283 26.87 19.08 21.56
N SER A 284 27.08 19.36 20.28
CA SER A 284 26.55 20.54 19.57
C SER A 284 25.81 20.22 18.26
N GLY A 285 25.66 18.94 17.90
CA GLY A 285 24.90 18.53 16.71
C GLY A 285 23.39 18.65 16.91
N VAL A 286 22.70 18.92 15.82
CA VAL A 286 21.25 19.21 15.79
C VAL A 286 20.54 18.12 15.00
N ARG A 287 19.63 17.41 15.68
CA ARG A 287 18.75 16.38 15.09
C ARG A 287 17.83 17.02 14.04
N VAL A 288 17.34 16.23 13.09
CA VAL A 288 16.32 16.69 12.12
C VAL A 288 14.94 16.70 12.79
N ILE A 289 14.69 15.73 13.67
CA ILE A 289 13.51 15.63 14.51
C ILE A 289 13.97 15.40 15.94
N ASP A 290 13.65 16.31 16.87
CA ASP A 290 13.68 16.00 18.30
C ASP A 290 12.40 15.25 18.70
N LEU A 291 12.57 14.10 19.36
CA LEU A 291 11.43 13.35 19.91
C LEU A 291 10.82 14.07 21.12
N ASN A 292 11.61 14.83 21.89
CA ASN A 292 11.17 15.60 23.04
C ASN A 292 10.14 14.81 23.90
N VAL A 293 8.93 15.32 24.10
CA VAL A 293 7.82 14.68 24.85
C VAL A 293 6.97 13.68 24.06
N MET A 294 7.24 13.43 22.77
CA MET A 294 6.37 12.61 21.90
C MET A 294 6.19 11.16 22.35
N LEU A 295 7.07 10.64 23.22
CA LEU A 295 7.00 9.27 23.74
C LEU A 295 6.43 9.16 25.16
N ALA A 296 6.18 10.28 25.86
CA ALA A 296 5.65 10.27 27.21
C ALA A 296 4.25 9.64 27.26
N GLY A 297 4.05 8.64 28.13
CA GLY A 297 2.81 7.87 28.24
C GLY A 297 2.47 6.98 27.05
N VAL A 298 3.34 6.86 26.04
CA VAL A 298 3.07 6.07 24.83
C VAL A 298 3.20 4.57 25.09
N ASN A 299 2.31 3.78 24.49
CA ASN A 299 2.45 2.33 24.45
C ASN A 299 3.29 1.86 23.26
N LEU A 300 4.38 1.15 23.56
CA LEU A 300 5.31 0.47 22.65
C LEU A 300 5.49 -1.02 23.05
N SER A 301 4.58 -1.58 23.86
CA SER A 301 4.65 -2.95 24.37
C SER A 301 4.74 -4.00 23.26
N GLY A 302 5.67 -4.96 23.38
CA GLY A 302 5.82 -6.07 22.44
C GLY A 302 6.36 -5.69 21.05
N THR A 303 6.97 -4.51 20.92
CA THR A 303 7.47 -4.01 19.63
C THR A 303 8.95 -4.32 19.38
N ASP A 304 9.39 -4.16 18.13
CA ASP A 304 10.81 -4.22 17.74
C ASP A 304 11.35 -2.78 17.66
N LEU A 305 12.20 -2.40 18.62
CA LEU A 305 12.95 -1.14 18.67
C LEU A 305 14.46 -1.40 18.59
N ARG A 306 14.91 -2.50 17.99
CA ARG A 306 16.33 -2.78 17.83
C ARG A 306 17.01 -1.69 17.01
N TRP A 307 18.22 -1.29 17.46
CA TRP A 307 19.05 -0.25 16.84
C TRP A 307 18.39 1.14 16.73
N THR A 308 17.33 1.44 17.50
CA THR A 308 16.73 2.79 17.49
C THR A 308 17.60 3.80 18.23
N GLU A 309 17.58 5.04 17.74
CA GLU A 309 18.25 6.19 18.34
C GLU A 309 17.22 6.97 19.18
N LEU A 310 17.15 6.65 20.48
CA LEU A 310 16.22 7.22 21.46
C LEU A 310 16.96 8.09 22.50
N SER A 311 18.21 8.50 22.24
CA SER A 311 18.93 9.38 23.14
C SER A 311 18.21 10.73 23.30
N SER A 312 18.29 11.31 24.50
CA SER A 312 17.57 12.54 24.90
C SER A 312 16.03 12.46 24.89
N ALA A 313 15.40 11.36 24.46
CA ALA A 313 13.95 11.26 24.41
C ALA A 313 13.31 11.27 25.81
N ASN A 314 12.20 12.00 25.97
CA ASN A 314 11.38 11.93 27.17
C ASN A 314 10.38 10.77 27.04
N MET A 315 10.62 9.73 27.84
CA MET A 315 9.90 8.46 27.87
C MET A 315 9.25 8.24 29.26
N VAL A 316 8.84 9.34 29.91
CA VAL A 316 8.08 9.31 31.17
C VAL A 316 6.82 8.46 30.98
N ARG A 317 6.63 7.44 31.83
CA ARG A 317 5.47 6.52 31.77
C ARG A 317 5.29 5.78 30.43
N THR A 318 6.32 5.69 29.59
CA THR A 318 6.25 4.88 28.37
C THR A 318 6.16 3.39 28.73
N ASN A 319 5.26 2.66 28.07
CA ASN A 319 5.19 1.20 28.21
C ASN A 319 6.08 0.54 27.14
N LEU A 320 7.20 -0.02 27.58
CA LEU A 320 8.20 -0.76 26.79
C LEU A 320 8.18 -2.26 27.13
N SER A 321 7.17 -2.77 27.86
CA SER A 321 7.10 -4.18 28.25
C SER A 321 7.20 -5.12 27.05
N TYR A 322 8.00 -6.19 27.18
CA TYR A 322 8.28 -7.18 26.14
C TYR A 322 8.84 -6.61 24.82
N CYS A 323 9.35 -5.36 24.81
CA CYS A 323 9.97 -4.74 23.64
C CYS A 323 11.40 -5.28 23.41
N ASP A 324 11.79 -5.53 22.15
CA ASP A 324 13.18 -5.79 21.79
C ASP A 324 13.91 -4.45 21.55
N LEU A 325 14.70 -4.03 22.54
CA LEU A 325 15.53 -2.83 22.55
C LEU A 325 17.01 -3.18 22.27
N ALA A 326 17.32 -4.36 21.71
CA ALA A 326 18.72 -4.75 21.53
C ALA A 326 19.49 -3.75 20.66
N HIS A 327 20.63 -3.30 21.18
CA HIS A 327 21.48 -2.25 20.62
C HIS A 327 20.82 -0.88 20.40
N ALA A 328 19.64 -0.61 20.97
CA ALA A 328 19.06 0.74 21.01
C ALA A 328 19.94 1.71 21.81
N ASN A 329 19.89 3.00 21.47
CA ASN A 329 20.56 4.06 22.21
C ASN A 329 19.56 4.78 23.12
N LEU A 330 19.76 4.72 24.43
CA LEU A 330 18.90 5.31 25.47
C LEU A 330 19.67 6.34 26.32
N THR A 331 20.90 6.71 25.95
CA THR A 331 21.72 7.68 26.70
C THR A 331 21.01 9.03 26.79
N CYS A 332 21.08 9.68 27.95
CA CYS A 332 20.35 10.92 28.25
C CYS A 332 18.81 10.85 28.13
N SER A 333 18.20 9.66 27.93
CA SER A 333 16.72 9.53 27.93
C SER A 333 16.14 9.66 29.35
N ILE A 334 14.87 10.04 29.44
CA ILE A 334 14.13 10.14 30.71
C ILE A 334 13.12 8.99 30.76
N LEU A 335 13.44 7.91 31.46
CA LEU A 335 12.59 6.71 31.61
C LEU A 335 11.77 6.75 32.93
N TYR A 336 11.51 7.94 33.48
CA TYR A 336 10.86 8.06 34.79
C TYR A 336 9.45 7.43 34.81
N GLU A 337 9.20 6.52 35.76
CA GLU A 337 7.99 5.67 35.82
C GLU A 337 7.74 4.81 34.53
N ALA A 338 8.75 4.53 33.71
CA ALA A 338 8.59 3.67 32.52
C ALA A 338 8.53 2.17 32.86
N ASN A 339 7.76 1.41 32.09
CA ASN A 339 7.62 -0.02 32.26
C ASN A 339 8.53 -0.77 31.26
N LEU A 340 9.51 -1.53 31.76
CA LEU A 340 10.41 -2.39 30.97
C LEU A 340 10.16 -3.89 31.21
N VAL A 341 9.02 -4.29 31.79
CA VAL A 341 8.73 -5.68 32.17
C VAL A 341 8.94 -6.65 31.00
N GLY A 342 9.84 -7.61 31.17
CA GLY A 342 10.18 -8.60 30.12
C GLY A 342 10.84 -8.02 28.86
N ALA A 343 11.23 -6.74 28.83
CA ALA A 343 11.91 -6.12 27.69
C ALA A 343 13.34 -6.64 27.52
N ASP A 344 13.84 -6.67 26.29
CA ASP A 344 15.16 -7.19 25.96
C ASP A 344 16.14 -6.07 25.61
N ILE A 345 17.11 -5.83 26.49
CA ILE A 345 18.01 -4.67 26.43
C ILE A 345 19.45 -5.05 26.04
N LYS A 346 19.63 -6.17 25.34
CA LYS A 346 20.95 -6.69 24.95
C LYS A 346 21.80 -5.62 24.26
N GLY A 347 22.84 -5.16 24.95
CA GLY A 347 23.77 -4.15 24.41
C GLY A 347 23.13 -2.78 24.14
N ALA A 348 21.94 -2.50 24.70
CA ALA A 348 21.35 -1.17 24.69
C ALA A 348 22.21 -0.19 25.50
N LYS A 349 22.45 1.01 24.98
CA LYS A 349 23.33 2.00 25.60
C LYS A 349 22.53 2.85 26.59
N LEU A 350 22.72 2.62 27.88
CA LEU A 350 22.13 3.46 28.94
C LEU A 350 23.01 4.68 29.29
N PHE A 351 24.32 4.58 29.07
CA PHE A 351 25.33 5.62 29.34
C PHE A 351 26.51 5.49 28.36
N TYR A 352 27.36 6.51 28.29
CA TYR A 352 28.68 6.46 27.63
C TYR A 352 29.81 6.31 28.67
N GLY A 353 31.05 6.09 28.23
CA GLY A 353 32.21 6.05 29.11
C GLY A 353 32.27 4.78 29.98
N SER A 354 32.78 4.91 31.20
CA SER A 354 32.94 3.80 32.14
C SER A 354 31.89 3.82 33.24
N VAL A 355 31.57 2.66 33.82
CA VAL A 355 30.44 2.50 34.74
C VAL A 355 30.67 3.18 36.10
N GLU A 356 31.93 3.39 36.49
CA GLU A 356 32.35 4.08 37.72
C GLU A 356 32.18 5.61 37.62
N THR A 357 32.17 6.16 36.41
CA THR A 357 32.06 7.59 36.11
C THR A 357 30.74 7.97 35.42
N ALA A 358 29.94 6.98 35.03
CA ALA A 358 28.61 7.18 34.47
C ALA A 358 27.63 7.71 35.52
N SER A 359 26.94 8.79 35.18
CA SER A 359 25.88 9.39 36.00
C SER A 359 24.69 9.86 35.13
N PRO A 360 23.46 9.88 35.67
CA PRO A 360 22.26 10.26 34.94
C PRO A 360 22.30 11.71 34.46
N LEU A 361 21.53 12.00 33.40
CA LEU A 361 21.41 13.33 32.80
C LEU A 361 21.15 14.43 33.85
N SER A 362 22.02 15.42 33.89
CA SER A 362 21.89 16.59 34.75
C SER A 362 21.26 17.76 33.99
N ARG A 363 20.47 18.58 34.70
CA ARG A 363 19.94 19.85 34.17
C ARG A 363 20.93 21.02 34.26
N THR A 364 22.03 20.85 34.99
CA THR A 364 23.00 21.93 35.29
C THR A 364 24.40 21.68 34.74
N HIS A 365 24.67 20.48 34.25
CA HIS A 365 25.97 20.07 33.73
C HIS A 365 25.79 19.46 32.33
N LEU A 366 26.73 19.76 31.42
CA LEU A 366 26.73 19.20 30.07
C LEU A 366 27.16 17.72 30.10
N PRO A 367 26.59 16.85 29.23
CA PRO A 367 27.02 15.45 29.11
C PRO A 367 28.47 15.32 28.64
N ASP A 368 29.32 14.64 29.41
CA ASP A 368 30.69 14.28 28.99
C ASP A 368 30.72 12.86 28.41
N TYR A 369 30.65 12.78 27.09
CA TYR A 369 30.74 11.53 26.33
C TYR A 369 32.10 10.81 26.40
N ARG A 370 33.13 11.39 27.04
CA ARG A 370 34.43 10.75 27.26
C ARG A 370 34.47 9.96 28.56
N THR A 371 34.00 10.55 29.67
CA THR A 371 33.96 9.88 30.98
C THR A 371 32.66 9.12 31.22
N GLY A 372 31.54 9.59 30.66
CA GLY A 372 30.19 9.10 30.94
C GLY A 372 29.38 9.98 31.88
N ALA A 373 30.00 10.96 32.53
CA ALA A 373 29.32 11.85 33.46
C ALA A 373 28.17 12.61 32.78
N TYR A 374 27.00 12.55 33.38
CA TYR A 374 25.75 13.18 32.91
C TYR A 374 25.26 12.70 31.54
N THR A 375 25.75 11.54 31.06
CA THR A 375 25.28 10.89 29.81
C THR A 375 24.24 9.80 30.04
N GLY A 376 23.97 9.45 31.29
CA GLY A 376 23.16 8.30 31.66
C GLY A 376 21.65 8.54 31.53
N ALA A 377 20.91 7.48 31.22
CA ALA A 377 19.45 7.46 31.25
C ALA A 377 18.94 7.66 32.69
N VAL A 378 17.88 8.46 32.87
CA VAL A 378 17.21 8.65 34.17
C VAL A 378 16.23 7.51 34.38
N VAL A 379 16.54 6.59 35.30
CA VAL A 379 15.82 5.30 35.49
C VAL A 379 15.10 5.20 36.84
N GLU A 380 14.53 6.31 37.30
CA GLU A 380 13.80 6.42 38.56
C GLU A 380 12.33 5.96 38.40
N GLY A 381 11.83 5.08 39.29
CA GLY A 381 10.48 4.52 39.21
C GLY A 381 10.26 3.51 38.06
N VAL A 382 11.33 3.08 37.39
CA VAL A 382 11.28 2.06 36.33
C VAL A 382 10.99 0.67 36.90
N ASP A 383 10.11 -0.08 36.23
CA ASP A 383 9.90 -1.52 36.48
C ASP A 383 10.78 -2.35 35.53
N PHE A 384 11.78 -3.04 36.08
CA PHE A 384 12.70 -3.93 35.38
C PHE A 384 12.31 -5.42 35.47
N THR A 385 11.13 -5.77 35.97
CA THR A 385 10.77 -7.15 36.31
C THR A 385 10.89 -8.08 35.10
N GLY A 386 11.78 -9.07 35.21
CA GLY A 386 12.00 -10.07 34.15
C GLY A 386 12.72 -9.55 32.90
N VAL A 387 13.34 -8.36 32.94
CA VAL A 387 14.15 -7.81 31.83
C VAL A 387 15.21 -8.81 31.35
N LEU A 388 15.32 -8.95 30.03
CA LEU A 388 16.14 -9.95 29.37
C LEU A 388 17.48 -9.38 28.90
N ARG A 389 18.51 -10.23 28.99
CA ARG A 389 19.87 -10.00 28.46
C ARG A 389 20.58 -8.75 29.00
N LEU A 390 20.21 -8.30 30.21
CA LEU A 390 20.87 -7.28 31.04
C LEU A 390 22.35 -7.64 31.29
N SER A 391 23.28 -6.75 30.93
CA SER A 391 24.72 -6.90 31.22
C SER A 391 25.07 -6.48 32.64
N GLU A 392 26.22 -6.89 33.16
CA GLU A 392 26.69 -6.47 34.49
C GLU A 392 26.88 -4.95 34.61
N GLN A 393 27.39 -4.29 33.57
CA GLN A 393 27.54 -2.85 33.52
C GLN A 393 26.19 -2.12 33.50
N GLN A 394 25.20 -2.65 32.77
CA GLN A 394 23.83 -2.14 32.80
C GLN A 394 23.19 -2.37 34.18
N ARG A 395 23.36 -3.56 34.78
CA ARG A 395 22.85 -3.93 36.12
C ARG A 395 23.39 -2.98 37.18
N TYR A 396 24.72 -2.75 37.18
CA TYR A 396 25.35 -1.82 38.11
C TYR A 396 24.82 -0.39 37.93
N TYR A 397 24.78 0.13 36.70
CA TYR A 397 24.26 1.48 36.44
C TYR A 397 22.81 1.64 36.91
N CYS A 398 21.93 0.70 36.57
CA CYS A 398 20.54 0.72 37.03
C CYS A 398 20.48 0.65 38.56
N CYS A 399 21.17 -0.29 39.21
CA CYS A 399 21.17 -0.40 40.67
C CYS A 399 21.72 0.84 41.38
N ALA A 400 22.74 1.51 40.82
CA ALA A 400 23.32 2.73 41.40
C ALA A 400 22.42 3.97 41.22
N TRP A 401 21.66 4.05 40.11
CA TRP A 401 20.96 5.26 39.68
C TRP A 401 19.44 5.09 39.45
N CYS A 402 18.82 4.06 40.03
CA CYS A 402 17.37 3.94 40.18
C CYS A 402 16.95 4.07 41.65
N GLY A 403 15.72 4.55 41.89
CA GLY A 403 15.17 4.72 43.23
C GLY A 403 14.86 3.39 43.93
N GLU A 404 14.56 3.43 45.22
CA GLU A 404 14.45 2.21 46.05
C GLU A 404 13.41 1.19 45.55
N GLU A 405 12.27 1.64 45.02
CA GLU A 405 11.24 0.75 44.46
C GLU A 405 11.79 -0.06 43.26
N SER A 406 12.43 0.62 42.31
CA SER A 406 13.02 0.02 41.10
C SER A 406 14.09 -1.02 41.42
N ARG A 407 14.90 -0.80 42.47
CA ARG A 407 15.98 -1.73 42.89
C ARG A 407 15.47 -3.14 43.18
N ASN A 408 14.21 -3.29 43.62
CA ASN A 408 13.59 -4.59 43.90
C ASN A 408 13.15 -5.34 42.63
N THR A 409 13.03 -4.67 41.49
CA THR A 409 12.59 -5.26 40.21
C THR A 409 13.74 -5.76 39.33
N ILE A 410 14.99 -5.35 39.62
CA ILE A 410 16.15 -5.59 38.75
C ILE A 410 16.57 -7.08 38.76
N PRO A 411 16.62 -7.77 37.60
CA PRO A 411 17.08 -9.14 37.50
C PRO A 411 18.54 -9.30 37.98
N GLY A 412 18.76 -10.25 38.88
CA GLY A 412 20.06 -10.46 39.54
C GLY A 412 20.31 -9.55 40.77
N GLY A 413 19.38 -8.63 41.07
CA GLY A 413 19.41 -7.82 42.29
C GLY A 413 20.49 -6.73 42.33
N CYS A 414 20.46 -5.97 43.43
CA CYS A 414 21.34 -4.83 43.69
C CYS A 414 22.19 -5.00 44.97
N GLU A 415 22.41 -6.24 45.39
CA GLU A 415 23.28 -6.56 46.54
C GLU A 415 24.71 -6.08 46.30
N GLY A 416 25.31 -5.46 47.33
CA GLY A 416 26.66 -4.86 47.24
C GLY A 416 26.77 -3.56 46.44
N ILE A 417 25.68 -3.06 45.83
CA ILE A 417 25.70 -1.84 45.00
C ILE A 417 24.99 -0.70 45.73
N THR A 418 25.75 0.31 46.14
CA THR A 418 25.26 1.53 46.82
C THR A 418 24.27 2.31 45.95
N ASN A 419 23.14 2.76 46.53
CA ASN A 419 22.25 3.72 45.88
C ASN A 419 22.91 5.13 45.89
N GLN A 420 23.12 5.72 44.71
CA GLN A 420 23.72 7.05 44.54
C GLN A 420 22.67 8.16 44.39
N LEU A 421 21.39 7.82 44.20
CA LEU A 421 20.28 8.80 44.21
C LEU A 421 19.92 9.28 45.62
N GLY A 422 20.14 8.44 46.65
CA GLY A 422 19.81 8.75 48.04
C GLY A 422 18.30 8.85 48.33
N ARG A 423 17.48 8.31 47.43
CA ARG A 423 16.03 8.14 47.47
C ARG A 423 15.62 6.98 46.55
#